data_AF-A0A914ZDK1-F1
#
_entry.id   AF-A0A914ZDK1-F1
#
_cell.length_a   1.000
_cell.length_b   1.000
_cell.length_c   1.000
_cell.angle_alpha   90.00
_cell.angle_beta   90.00
_cell.angle_gamma   90.00
#
_symmetry.space_group_name_H-M   'P 1'
#
loop_
_entity.id
_entity.type
_entity.pdbx_description
1 polymer ?
#
loop_
_entity_poly.entity_id
_entity_poly.type
_entity_poly.pdbx_seq_one_letter_code
_entity_poly.pdbx_strand_id
1 'polypeptide(L)'
;MSSSTLVPFTSREWQIVQNLYNKNGNDLVLATEILSMWRIRQGSNTPVIFQITDHLLHIDRLYQSTNFKDDFSVKTLLNNYSTVLVRLVF
;
A
#
# COMPACT_ATOMS: atom_id res chain seq x y z
N MET A 1 -18.48 -24.17 7.17
CA MET A 1 -17.97 -23.10 8.05
C MET A 1 -17.77 -21.87 7.19
N SER A 2 -18.56 -20.81 7.37
CA SER A 2 -18.33 -19.56 6.65
C SER A 2 -17.05 -18.94 7.18
N SER A 3 -16.00 -18.93 6.38
CA SER A 3 -14.81 -18.13 6.63
C SER A 3 -15.22 -16.66 6.58
N SER A 4 -15.67 -16.12 7.71
CA SER A 4 -15.83 -14.68 7.89
C SER A 4 -14.44 -14.08 7.72
N THR A 5 -14.16 -13.56 6.53
CA THR A 5 -12.92 -12.88 6.20
C THR A 5 -12.78 -11.74 7.20
N LEU A 6 -11.92 -11.91 8.21
CA LEU A 6 -11.65 -10.88 9.19
C LEU A 6 -10.97 -9.74 8.43
N VAL A 7 -11.70 -8.68 8.15
CA VAL A 7 -11.15 -7.49 7.51
C VAL A 7 -10.59 -6.60 8.64
N PRO A 8 -9.34 -6.10 8.57
CA PRO A 8 -8.72 -5.35 9.68
C PRO A 8 -9.32 -3.97 9.97
N PHE A 9 -10.40 -3.61 9.29
CA PHE A 9 -11.01 -2.30 9.32
C PHE A 9 -12.52 -2.37 9.13
N THR A 10 -13.17 -1.32 9.58
CA THR A 10 -14.58 -1.03 9.35
C THR A 10 -14.80 -0.37 7.99
N SER A 11 -16.02 -0.45 7.44
CA SER A 11 -16.36 0.25 6.19
C SER A 11 -16.10 1.75 6.26
N ARG A 12 -16.19 2.36 7.44
CA ARG A 12 -15.91 3.78 7.66
C ARG A 12 -14.42 4.10 7.56
N GLU A 13 -13.58 3.26 8.18
CA GLU A 13 -12.13 3.34 8.06
C GLU A 13 -11.68 3.21 6.59
N TRP A 14 -12.32 2.32 5.81
CA TRP A 14 -12.06 2.18 4.37
C TRP A 14 -12.41 3.46 3.58
N GLN A 15 -13.59 4.05 3.83
CA GLN A 15 -13.99 5.29 3.16
C GLN A 15 -13.04 6.45 3.46
N ILE A 16 -12.49 6.52 4.68
CA ILE A 16 -11.48 7.53 5.04
C ILE A 16 -10.23 7.36 4.18
N VAL A 17 -9.70 6.14 4.06
CA VAL A 17 -8.51 5.87 3.22
C VAL A 17 -8.76 6.18 1.74
N GLN A 18 -9.93 5.83 1.21
CA GLN A 18 -10.29 6.18 -0.17
C GLN A 18 -10.33 7.69 -0.40
N ASN A 19 -10.89 8.44 0.55
CA ASN A 19 -10.94 9.89 0.47
C ASN A 19 -9.56 10.55 0.59
N LEU A 20 -8.68 9.99 1.43
CA LEU A 20 -7.29 10.45 1.56
C LEU A 20 -6.48 10.14 0.29
N TYR A 21 -6.70 8.98 -0.34
CA TYR A 21 -6.03 8.61 -1.58
C TYR A 21 -6.44 9.50 -2.76
N ASN A 22 -7.72 9.87 -2.85
CA ASN A 22 -8.22 10.76 -3.92
C ASN A 22 -7.81 12.23 -3.74
N LYS A 23 -7.24 12.61 -2.59
CA LYS A 23 -6.72 13.95 -2.33
C LYS A 23 -5.22 13.98 -2.61
N ASN A 24 -4.81 14.82 -3.55
CA ASN A 24 -3.38 14.98 -3.87
C ASN A 24 -2.61 15.59 -2.68
N GLY A 25 -1.40 15.08 -2.40
CA GLY A 25 -0.45 15.67 -1.45
C GLY A 25 -0.22 14.85 -0.17
N ASN A 26 -0.02 15.55 0.96
CA ASN A 26 0.31 14.96 2.27
C ASN A 26 -0.72 13.96 2.81
N ASP A 27 -1.93 13.94 2.26
CA ASP A 27 -3.00 13.01 2.65
C ASP A 27 -2.68 11.56 2.25
N LEU A 28 -1.86 11.37 1.21
CA LEU A 28 -1.39 10.05 0.78
C LEU A 28 -0.47 9.41 1.83
N VAL A 29 0.29 10.23 2.56
CA VAL A 29 1.14 9.80 3.68
C VAL A 29 0.28 9.26 4.83
N LEU A 30 -0.81 9.95 5.17
CA LEU A 30 -1.77 9.48 6.18
C LEU A 30 -2.47 8.19 5.73
N ALA A 31 -2.86 8.08 4.46
CA ALA A 31 -3.49 6.87 3.93
C ALA A 31 -2.61 5.63 4.09
N THR A 32 -1.31 5.75 3.77
CA THR A 32 -0.33 4.68 3.97
C THR A 32 -0.13 4.28 5.43
N GLU A 33 -0.08 5.24 6.35
CA GLU A 33 0.10 4.93 7.76
C GLU A 33 -1.10 4.15 8.32
N ILE A 34 -2.30 4.50 7.89
CA ILE A 34 -3.53 3.78 8.25
C ILE A 34 -3.50 2.34 7.72
N LEU A 35 -3.09 2.13 6.47
CA LEU A 35 -2.97 0.80 5.86
C LEU A 35 -1.91 -0.07 6.56
N SER A 36 -0.74 0.52 6.88
CA SER A 36 0.30 -0.13 7.66
C SER A 36 -0.21 -0.52 9.07
N MET A 37 -1.02 0.33 9.71
CA MET A 37 -1.66 0.02 11.00
C MET A 37 -2.61 -1.18 10.90
N TRP A 38 -3.41 -1.27 9.83
CA TRP A 38 -4.29 -2.41 9.60
C TRP A 38 -3.54 -3.72 9.38
N ARG A 39 -2.40 -3.66 8.68
CA ARG A 39 -1.47 -4.80 8.54
C ARG A 39 -0.96 -5.28 9.89
N ILE A 40 -0.58 -4.35 10.78
CA ILE A 40 -0.11 -4.69 12.13
C ILE A 40 -1.24 -5.33 12.96
N ARG A 41 -2.48 -4.83 12.88
CA ARG A 41 -3.64 -5.42 13.58
C ARG A 41 -3.96 -6.85 13.14
N GLN A 42 -3.82 -7.14 11.85
CA GLN A 42 -4.13 -8.47 11.29
C GLN A 42 -2.94 -9.45 11.39
N GLY A 43 -1.71 -8.94 11.46
CA GLY A 43 -0.51 -9.76 11.53
C GLY A 43 -0.38 -10.69 10.31
N SER A 44 -0.13 -11.98 10.57
CA SER A 44 0.05 -13.00 9.53
C SER A 44 -1.20 -13.30 8.71
N ASN A 45 -2.38 -12.91 9.20
CA ASN A 45 -3.66 -13.17 8.51
C ASN A 45 -4.08 -12.00 7.58
N THR A 46 -3.20 -11.01 7.37
CA THR A 46 -3.47 -9.87 6.49
C THR A 46 -3.73 -10.34 5.06
N PRO A 47 -4.91 -10.04 4.47
CA PRO A 47 -5.20 -10.40 3.09
C PRO A 47 -4.17 -9.83 2.11
N VAL A 48 -3.79 -10.62 1.11
CA VAL A 48 -2.75 -10.29 0.12
C VAL A 48 -2.99 -8.94 -0.57
N ILE A 49 -4.26 -8.62 -0.86
CA ILE A 49 -4.66 -7.33 -1.47
C ILE A 49 -4.21 -6.11 -0.64
N PHE A 50 -4.18 -6.21 0.70
CA PHE A 50 -3.69 -5.13 1.57
C PHE A 50 -2.18 -5.04 1.57
N GLN A 51 -1.49 -6.18 1.53
CA GLN A 51 -0.03 -6.19 1.40
C GLN A 51 0.39 -5.54 0.08
N ILE A 52 -0.35 -5.81 -0.99
CA ILE A 52 -0.13 -5.19 -2.31
C ILE A 52 -0.42 -3.69 -2.27
N THR A 53 -1.54 -3.28 -1.68
CA THR A 53 -1.92 -1.85 -1.60
C THR A 53 -0.90 -1.05 -0.78
N ASP A 54 -0.47 -1.57 0.38
CA ASP A 54 0.59 -0.98 1.22
C ASP A 54 1.91 -0.84 0.46
N HIS A 55 2.29 -1.88 -0.30
CA HIS A 55 3.52 -1.88 -1.09
C HIS A 55 3.46 -0.90 -2.28
N LEU A 56 2.33 -0.81 -3.00
CA LEU A 56 2.13 0.16 -4.09
C LEU A 56 2.27 1.59 -3.60
N LEU A 57 1.70 1.91 -2.46
CA LEU A 57 1.77 3.26 -1.92
C LEU A 57 3.16 3.59 -1.36
N HIS A 58 3.87 2.60 -0.82
CA HIS A 58 5.27 2.76 -0.46
C HIS A 58 6.12 3.09 -1.69
N ILE A 59 5.87 2.41 -2.80
CA ILE A 59 6.52 2.70 -4.08
C ILE A 59 6.15 4.10 -4.58
N ASP A 60 4.90 4.52 -4.48
CA ASP A 60 4.47 5.87 -4.90
C ASP A 60 5.18 6.97 -4.11
N ARG A 61 5.33 6.80 -2.80
CA ARG A 61 6.17 7.69 -1.96
C ARG A 61 7.64 7.68 -2.39
N LEU A 62 8.16 6.50 -2.73
CA LEU A 62 9.53 6.34 -3.20
C LEU A 62 9.70 7.03 -4.57
N TYR A 63 8.72 6.91 -5.47
CA TYR A 63 8.66 7.62 -6.75
C TYR A 63 8.69 9.14 -6.56
N GLN A 64 7.87 9.67 -5.65
CA GLN A 64 7.82 11.11 -5.37
C GLN A 64 9.12 11.66 -4.73
N SER A 65 9.86 10.83 -4.00
CA SER A 65 11.15 11.21 -3.40
C SER A 65 12.37 10.83 -4.24
N THR A 66 12.17 10.10 -5.34
CA THR A 66 13.26 9.63 -6.21
C THR A 66 13.84 10.79 -7.01
N ASN A 67 15.15 10.99 -6.88
CA ASN A 67 15.89 11.80 -7.83
C ASN A 67 16.18 10.94 -9.07
N PHE A 68 15.38 11.11 -10.13
CA PHE A 68 15.48 10.32 -11.38
C PHE A 68 16.82 10.46 -12.12
N LYS A 69 17.74 11.29 -11.64
CA LYS A 69 19.11 11.37 -12.16
C LYS A 69 20.03 10.26 -11.62
N ASP A 70 19.62 9.56 -10.56
CA ASP A 70 20.36 8.44 -9.98
C ASP A 70 19.85 7.08 -10.51
N ASP A 71 20.71 6.37 -11.24
CA ASP A 71 20.42 5.06 -11.85
C ASP A 71 20.10 4.00 -10.79
N PHE A 72 20.70 4.08 -9.59
CA PHE A 72 20.40 3.16 -8.50
C PHE A 72 18.97 3.34 -7.97
N SER A 73 18.54 4.58 -7.77
CA SER A 73 17.17 4.91 -7.35
C SER A 73 16.12 4.48 -8.38
N VAL A 74 16.40 4.68 -9.68
CA VAL A 74 15.50 4.26 -10.77
C VAL A 74 15.36 2.73 -10.83
N LYS A 75 16.47 1.98 -10.74
CA LYS A 75 16.43 0.50 -10.70
C LYS A 75 15.68 -0.04 -9.49
N THR A 76 15.88 0.58 -8.33
CA THR A 76 15.18 0.20 -7.09
C THR A 76 13.67 0.38 -7.24
N LEU A 77 13.25 1.50 -7.83
CA LEU A 77 11.84 1.80 -8.08
C LEU A 77 11.20 0.80 -9.05
N LEU A 78 11.87 0.49 -10.17
CA LEU A 78 11.41 -0.50 -11.15
C LEU A 78 11.30 -1.91 -10.55
N ASN A 79 12.26 -2.30 -9.72
CA ASN A 79 12.26 -3.62 -9.07
C ASN A 79 11.09 -3.76 -8.08
N ASN A 80 10.80 -2.70 -7.31
CA ASN A 80 9.67 -2.70 -6.39
C ASN A 80 8.33 -2.75 -7.16
N TYR A 81 8.14 -1.96 -8.22
CA TYR A 81 6.94 -2.06 -9.07
C TYR A 81 6.76 -3.47 -9.66
N SER A 82 7.85 -4.05 -10.16
CA SER A 82 7.83 -5.41 -10.74
C SER A 82 7.44 -6.47 -9.70
N THR A 83 7.99 -6.37 -8.48
CA THR A 83 7.68 -7.31 -7.38
C THR A 83 6.20 -7.28 -7.02
N VAL A 84 5.60 -6.09 -6.99
CA VAL A 84 4.18 -5.94 -6.67
C VAL A 84 3.29 -6.47 -7.78
N LEU A 85 3.63 -6.19 -9.04
CA LEU A 85 2.88 -6.71 -10.19
C LEU A 85 2.91 -8.24 -10.23
N VAL A 86 4.06 -8.87 -9.96
CA VAL A 86 4.15 -10.34 -9.88
C VAL A 86 3.25 -10.88 -8.76
N ARG A 87 3.25 -10.26 -7.57
CA ARG A 87 2.40 -10.67 -6.44
C ARG A 87 0.90 -10.41 -6.65
N LEU A 88 0.52 -9.50 -7.55
CA LEU A 88 -0.88 -9.24 -7.90
C LEU A 88 -1.41 -10.27 -8.90
N VAL A 89 -0.55 -10.72 -9.82
CA VAL A 89 -0.93 -11.62 -10.92
C VAL A 89 -0.84 -13.10 -10.52
N PHE A 90 0.11 -13.47 -9.65
CA PHE A 90 0.37 -14.83 -9.19
C PHE A 90 0.09 -14.98 -7.69
#